data_AF-A0A819YSD2-F1
#
_entry.id   AF-A0A819YSD2-F1
#
_cell.length_a   1.000
_cell.length_b   1.000
_cell.length_c   1.000
_cell.angle_alpha   90.00
_cell.angle_beta   90.00
_cell.angle_gamma   90.00
#
_symmetry.space_group_name_H-M   'P 1'
#
loop_
_entity.id
_entity.type
_entity.pdbx_description
1 polymer ?
#
loop_
_entity_poly.entity_id
_entity_poly.type
_entity_poly.pdbx_seq_one_letter_code
_entity_poly.pdbx_strand_id
1 'polypeptide(L)'
;MGERKKALKTVENLRSSGNTNLWDDLRTGLKHLSKQQDSIKSISALFLLTDGCPTKIPSDGHLVSLEKLKKNLNFLCAINTFGFGYILDSKLLEDIAMLGNSGSYAFIPDGSFVGTIFVNAISTLLTTAATNLLIHDQDVQNSDYTRWYSTHKTKEGTYIDLGSITYGQSKDLLIPISSKFIKECRFTLIYQNAKNIKKSINFDLMNDLQQANLNLIIRHKMRLEFVHYVRTALENMKSIKTNPEHSEKQRDQVMNELQEFKENMKLIANKNGDFIKDLLADLTGQVQEAIGKQE
;
A
#
# COMPACT_ATOMS: atom_id res chain seq x y z
N MET A 1 18.31 30.17 -7.30
CA MET A 1 19.06 29.48 -8.38
C MET A 1 20.26 28.63 -7.90
N GLY A 2 20.83 28.86 -6.70
CA GLY A 2 22.00 28.12 -6.21
C GLY A 2 21.77 26.64 -5.87
N GLU A 3 20.72 26.31 -5.10
CA GLU A 3 20.52 24.94 -4.60
C GLU A 3 20.22 23.91 -5.71
N ARG A 4 19.40 24.27 -6.71
CA ARG A 4 19.13 23.38 -7.86
C ARG A 4 20.41 23.04 -8.62
N LYS A 5 21.26 24.04 -8.89
CA LYS A 5 22.52 23.84 -9.60
C LYS A 5 23.48 22.95 -8.80
N LYS A 6 23.51 23.13 -7.48
CA LYS A 6 24.29 22.28 -6.56
C LYS A 6 23.80 20.83 -6.57
N ALA A 7 22.48 20.62 -6.48
CA ALA A 7 21.88 19.29 -6.54
C ALA A 7 22.18 18.58 -7.86
N LEU A 8 22.00 19.26 -9.00
CA LEU A 8 22.33 18.73 -10.32
C LEU A 8 23.81 18.31 -10.42
N LYS A 9 24.72 19.20 -9.98
CA LYS A 9 26.16 18.88 -9.96
C LYS A 9 26.47 17.67 -9.07
N THR A 10 25.79 17.50 -7.94
CA THR A 10 25.98 16.31 -7.09
C THR A 10 25.51 15.04 -7.83
N VAL A 11 24.34 15.07 -8.45
CA VAL A 11 23.78 13.94 -9.20
C VAL A 11 24.67 13.55 -10.38
N GLU A 12 25.16 14.50 -11.17
CA GLU A 12 26.08 14.27 -12.30
C GLU A 12 27.42 13.63 -11.88
N ASN A 13 27.83 13.81 -10.62
CA ASN A 13 29.05 13.27 -10.06
C ASN A 13 28.85 11.92 -9.36
N LEU A 14 27.63 11.37 -9.29
CA LEU A 14 27.40 10.02 -8.79
C LEU A 14 28.15 9.01 -9.68
N ARG A 15 28.74 8.01 -9.04
CA ARG A 15 29.44 6.90 -9.70
C ARG A 15 28.95 5.60 -9.08
N SER A 16 28.81 4.57 -9.91
CA SER A 16 28.57 3.23 -9.39
C SER A 16 29.81 2.74 -8.65
N SER A 17 29.58 2.10 -7.52
CA SER A 17 30.59 1.35 -6.77
C SER A 17 29.95 0.05 -6.31
N GLY A 18 30.73 -1.00 -6.11
CA GLY A 18 30.19 -2.28 -5.66
C GLY A 18 29.53 -2.20 -4.28
N ASN A 19 28.61 -3.14 -4.02
CA ASN A 19 27.79 -3.33 -2.81
C ASN A 19 26.54 -2.45 -2.70
N THR A 20 25.56 -2.98 -1.97
CA THR A 20 24.27 -2.32 -1.67
C THR A 20 24.04 -2.40 -0.16
N ASN A 21 24.30 -1.30 0.55
CA ASN A 21 24.07 -1.22 2.00
C ASN A 21 22.73 -0.54 2.31
N LEU A 22 21.65 -1.22 1.92
CA LEU A 22 20.28 -0.69 1.99
C LEU A 22 19.91 -0.14 3.38
N TRP A 23 20.35 -0.82 4.44
CA TRP A 23 20.08 -0.41 5.81
C TRP A 23 20.72 0.92 6.19
N ASP A 24 21.98 1.17 5.79
CA ASP A 24 22.67 2.40 6.17
C ASP A 24 22.09 3.62 5.44
N ASP A 25 21.70 3.45 4.18
CA ASP A 25 21.02 4.48 3.38
C ASP A 25 19.66 4.82 4.01
N LEU A 26 18.86 3.79 4.31
CA LEU A 26 17.56 3.92 4.99
C LEU A 26 17.70 4.65 6.33
N ARG A 27 18.62 4.19 7.18
CA ARG A 27 18.87 4.77 8.50
C ARG A 27 19.33 6.22 8.42
N THR A 28 20.21 6.53 7.48
CA THR A 28 20.78 7.88 7.31
C THR A 28 19.71 8.86 6.83
N GLY A 29 18.92 8.48 5.82
CA GLY A 29 17.82 9.29 5.32
C GLY A 29 16.78 9.59 6.39
N LEU A 30 16.33 8.56 7.13
CA LEU A 30 15.35 8.71 8.21
C LEU A 30 15.86 9.60 9.34
N LYS A 31 17.13 9.46 9.76
CA LYS A 31 17.74 10.33 10.78
C LYS A 31 17.81 11.79 10.32
N HIS A 32 18.02 12.03 9.03
CA HIS A 32 18.08 13.40 8.51
C HIS A 32 16.69 14.04 8.51
N LEU A 33 15.69 13.31 8.01
CA LEU A 33 14.30 13.77 7.97
C LEU A 33 13.72 13.97 9.38
N SER A 34 13.97 13.04 10.30
CA SER A 34 13.45 13.13 11.68
C SER A 34 13.98 14.35 12.43
N LYS A 35 15.22 14.78 12.17
CA LYS A 35 15.79 16.00 12.79
C LYS A 35 15.10 17.28 12.35
N GLN A 36 14.47 17.27 11.19
CA GLN A 36 13.86 18.45 10.59
C GLN A 36 12.33 18.42 10.68
N GLN A 37 11.71 17.32 11.11
CA GLN A 37 10.25 17.17 11.04
C GLN A 37 9.46 18.16 11.91
N ASP A 38 10.04 18.64 13.01
CA ASP A 38 9.38 19.62 13.89
C ASP A 38 9.48 21.05 13.36
N SER A 39 10.57 21.36 12.64
CA SER A 39 10.82 22.67 12.03
C SER A 39 10.18 22.79 10.65
N ILE A 40 10.26 21.72 9.86
CA ILE A 40 9.66 21.60 8.53
C ILE A 40 8.27 20.97 8.71
N LYS A 41 7.29 21.84 8.92
CA LYS A 41 5.86 21.48 8.95
C LYS A 41 5.33 21.21 7.54
N SER A 42 5.93 20.25 6.85
CA SER A 42 5.51 19.78 5.53
C SER A 42 5.48 18.27 5.49
N ILE A 43 4.70 17.74 4.54
CA ILE A 43 4.78 16.34 4.18
C ILE A 43 6.19 16.04 3.67
N SER A 44 6.75 14.92 4.12
CA SER A 44 8.08 14.46 3.77
C SER A 44 8.04 12.99 3.39
N ALA A 45 8.96 12.59 2.51
CA ALA A 45 9.11 11.21 2.11
C ALA A 45 10.59 10.87 1.91
N LEU A 46 10.94 9.63 2.21
CA LEU A 46 12.19 9.01 1.83
C LEU A 46 11.95 8.18 0.58
N PHE A 47 12.70 8.44 -0.49
CA PHE A 47 12.71 7.61 -1.69
C PHE A 47 13.99 6.77 -1.67
N LEU A 48 13.84 5.45 -1.56
CA LEU A 48 14.92 4.48 -1.52
C LEU A 48 14.97 3.72 -2.85
N LEU A 49 16.07 3.86 -3.59
CA LEU A 49 16.23 3.30 -4.93
C LEU A 49 17.30 2.22 -4.89
N THR A 50 17.05 1.07 -5.55
CA THR A 50 18.06 0.02 -5.72
C THR A 50 17.83 -0.75 -7.02
N ASP A 51 18.91 -1.22 -7.64
CA ASP A 51 18.92 -2.15 -8.77
C ASP A 51 19.48 -3.54 -8.38
N GLY A 52 19.74 -3.75 -7.08
CA GLY A 52 20.36 -4.96 -6.54
C GLY A 52 19.82 -5.40 -5.18
N CYS A 53 20.19 -6.61 -4.77
CA CYS A 53 19.94 -7.12 -3.42
C CYS A 53 20.91 -6.52 -2.38
N PRO A 54 20.48 -6.33 -1.11
CA PRO A 54 21.38 -5.87 -0.05
C PRO A 54 22.56 -6.82 0.13
N THR A 55 23.77 -6.28 0.20
CA THR A 55 25.00 -7.06 0.50
C THR A 55 25.43 -6.93 1.95
N LYS A 56 24.80 -6.03 2.72
CA LYS A 56 24.98 -5.87 4.17
C LYS A 56 23.63 -5.90 4.85
N ILE A 57 23.51 -6.76 5.87
CA ILE A 57 22.28 -6.97 6.62
C ILE A 57 22.56 -6.57 8.08
N PRO A 58 21.72 -5.74 8.72
CA PRO A 58 21.87 -5.45 10.15
C PRO A 58 21.65 -6.71 10.99
N SER A 59 22.19 -6.75 12.20
CA SER A 59 22.20 -7.96 13.06
C SER A 59 20.82 -8.60 13.26
N ASP A 60 19.78 -7.78 13.38
CA ASP A 60 18.41 -8.23 13.63
C ASP A 60 17.57 -8.36 12.34
N GLY A 61 18.19 -8.16 11.18
CA GLY A 61 17.49 -8.01 9.91
C GLY A 61 16.86 -6.62 9.71
N HIS A 62 16.55 -6.30 8.45
CA HIS A 62 16.11 -4.96 8.04
C HIS A 62 14.81 -4.53 8.72
N LEU A 63 13.80 -5.40 8.76
CA LEU A 63 12.45 -5.07 9.24
C LEU A 63 12.44 -4.80 10.75
N VAL A 64 13.05 -5.69 11.55
CA VAL A 64 13.16 -5.50 13.02
C VAL A 64 13.97 -4.25 13.34
N SER A 65 15.06 -4.01 12.59
CA SER A 65 15.87 -2.81 12.76
C SER A 65 15.08 -1.53 12.43
N LEU A 66 14.26 -1.55 11.37
CA LEU A 66 13.39 -0.45 10.98
C LEU A 66 12.30 -0.18 12.03
N GLU A 67 11.67 -1.21 12.58
CA GLU A 67 10.69 -1.05 13.66
C GLU A 67 11.30 -0.41 14.91
N LYS A 68 12.49 -0.87 15.31
CA LYS A 68 13.25 -0.26 16.42
C LYS A 68 13.57 1.21 16.13
N LEU A 69 14.02 1.51 14.91
CA LEU A 69 14.34 2.87 14.50
C LEU A 69 13.08 3.76 14.48
N LYS A 70 11.95 3.25 14.00
CA LYS A 70 10.66 3.94 13.99
C LYS A 70 10.20 4.29 15.39
N LYS A 71 10.29 3.35 16.35
CA LYS A 71 9.99 3.60 17.77
C LYS A 71 10.91 4.66 18.38
N ASN A 72 12.20 4.65 18.01
CA ASN A 72 13.19 5.57 18.56
C ASN A 72 13.10 6.99 18.00
N LEU A 73 12.94 7.12 16.68
CA LEU A 73 12.92 8.43 16.01
C LEU A 73 11.53 9.04 15.94
N ASN A 74 10.48 8.22 16.02
CA ASN A 74 9.10 8.62 15.75
C ASN A 74 8.99 9.47 14.48
N PHE A 75 9.64 9.01 13.40
CA PHE A 75 9.67 9.75 12.14
C PHE A 75 8.29 9.76 11.51
N LEU A 76 7.94 10.88 10.87
CA LEU A 76 6.62 11.06 10.23
C LEU A 76 6.64 10.84 8.71
N CYS A 77 7.82 10.82 8.09
CA CYS A 77 7.95 10.66 6.64
C CYS A 77 7.49 9.28 6.15
N ALA A 78 6.90 9.23 4.96
CA ALA A 78 6.63 7.99 4.24
C ALA A 78 7.91 7.40 3.64
N ILE A 79 8.03 6.07 3.55
CA ILE A 79 9.17 5.39 2.91
C ILE A 79 8.70 4.76 1.61
N ASN A 80 9.13 5.31 0.48
CA ASN A 80 8.85 4.74 -0.83
C ASN A 80 10.08 4.01 -1.34
N THR A 81 9.90 2.79 -1.82
CA THR A 81 10.99 1.94 -2.32
C THR A 81 10.82 1.73 -3.82
N PHE A 82 11.92 1.80 -4.56
CA PHE A 82 11.95 1.68 -6.02
C PHE A 82 12.98 0.63 -6.39
N GLY A 83 12.52 -0.49 -6.95
CA GLY A 83 13.37 -1.59 -7.37
C GLY A 83 13.52 -1.60 -8.89
N PHE A 84 14.75 -1.48 -9.40
CA PHE A 84 15.05 -1.49 -10.83
C PHE A 84 15.63 -2.83 -11.32
N GLY A 85 15.13 -3.35 -12.44
CA GLY A 85 15.57 -4.62 -13.00
C GLY A 85 15.12 -5.83 -12.18
N TYR A 86 15.70 -7.00 -12.44
CA TYR A 86 15.15 -8.28 -11.97
C TYR A 86 15.96 -8.94 -10.85
N ILE A 87 17.10 -8.38 -10.47
CA ILE A 87 17.97 -8.92 -9.41
C ILE A 87 17.69 -8.14 -8.12
N LEU A 88 16.54 -8.40 -7.51
CA LEU A 88 16.04 -7.62 -6.38
C LEU A 88 15.41 -8.51 -5.31
N ASP A 89 15.48 -8.04 -4.07
CA ASP A 89 14.60 -8.52 -3.00
C ASP A 89 13.34 -7.63 -2.95
N SER A 90 12.43 -7.82 -3.91
CA SER A 90 11.21 -7.02 -4.02
C SER A 90 10.30 -7.17 -2.80
N LYS A 91 10.34 -8.33 -2.13
CA LYS A 91 9.55 -8.55 -0.92
C LYS A 91 10.08 -7.69 0.23
N LEU A 92 11.39 -7.67 0.43
CA LEU A 92 12.00 -6.78 1.41
C LEU A 92 11.67 -5.31 1.13
N LEU A 93 11.73 -4.87 -0.13
CA LEU A 93 11.40 -3.48 -0.50
C LEU A 93 9.93 -3.14 -0.23
N GLU A 94 9.01 -4.06 -0.52
CA GLU A 94 7.59 -3.95 -0.18
C GLU A 94 7.39 -3.84 1.34
N ASP A 95 8.00 -4.74 2.11
CA ASP A 95 7.87 -4.77 3.57
C ASP A 95 8.45 -3.52 4.24
N ILE A 96 9.58 -2.99 3.73
CA ILE A 96 10.15 -1.71 4.18
C ILE A 96 9.16 -0.56 3.93
N ALA A 97 8.55 -0.51 2.75
CA ALA A 97 7.60 0.55 2.41
C ALA A 97 6.32 0.47 3.26
N MET A 98 5.78 -0.73 3.48
CA MET A 98 4.61 -0.96 4.34
C MET A 98 4.87 -0.55 5.79
N LEU A 99 6.06 -0.82 6.33
CA LEU A 99 6.45 -0.36 7.67
C LEU A 99 6.63 1.17 7.74
N GLY A 100 6.87 1.82 6.60
CA GLY A 100 7.22 3.23 6.45
C GLY A 100 6.05 4.18 6.20
N ASN A 101 5.16 4.33 7.18
CA ASN A 101 4.09 5.36 7.24
C ASN A 101 3.39 5.59 5.89
N SER A 102 2.75 4.54 5.37
CA SER A 102 1.94 4.62 4.14
C SER A 102 2.73 4.91 2.87
N GLY A 103 4.00 4.50 2.83
CA GLY A 103 4.79 4.49 1.60
C GLY A 103 4.42 3.35 0.66
N SER A 104 5.00 3.35 -0.53
CA SER A 104 4.73 2.39 -1.59
C SER A 104 6.00 1.79 -2.17
N TYR A 105 5.89 0.56 -2.66
CA TYR A 105 6.91 -0.07 -3.49
C TYR A 105 6.54 0.04 -4.97
N ALA A 106 7.51 0.41 -5.81
CA ALA A 106 7.37 0.41 -7.25
C ALA A 106 8.48 -0.43 -7.90
N PHE A 107 8.06 -1.41 -8.70
CA PHE A 107 8.95 -2.18 -9.56
C PHE A 107 9.17 -1.45 -10.89
N ILE A 108 10.42 -1.36 -11.33
CA ILE A 108 10.84 -0.72 -12.57
C ILE A 108 11.53 -1.78 -13.44
N PRO A 109 10.85 -2.33 -14.47
CA PRO A 109 11.41 -3.41 -15.28
C PRO A 109 12.60 -2.93 -16.13
N ASP A 110 12.53 -1.69 -16.63
CA ASP A 110 13.55 -1.11 -17.49
C ASP A 110 13.52 0.43 -17.48
N GLY A 111 14.51 1.04 -18.15
CA GLY A 111 14.72 2.49 -18.15
C GLY A 111 13.55 3.32 -18.69
N SER A 112 12.67 2.74 -19.53
CA SER A 112 11.54 3.47 -20.14
C SER A 112 10.47 3.86 -19.11
N PHE A 113 10.38 3.11 -18.01
CA PHE A 113 9.40 3.36 -16.94
C PHE A 113 9.89 4.30 -15.85
N VAL A 114 11.19 4.59 -15.76
CA VAL A 114 11.77 5.41 -14.69
C VAL A 114 11.10 6.79 -14.65
N GLY A 115 11.01 7.47 -15.79
CA GLY A 115 10.39 8.80 -15.85
C GLY A 115 8.95 8.80 -15.32
N THR A 116 8.13 7.88 -15.81
CA THR A 116 6.72 7.74 -15.42
C THR A 116 6.56 7.50 -13.92
N ILE A 117 7.34 6.58 -13.36
CA ILE A 117 7.26 6.20 -11.95
C ILE A 117 7.65 7.37 -11.04
N PHE A 118 8.75 8.07 -11.36
CA PHE A 118 9.19 9.22 -10.56
C PHE A 118 8.24 10.41 -10.68
N VAL A 119 7.72 10.70 -11.87
CA VAL A 119 6.71 11.75 -12.05
C VAL A 119 5.47 11.46 -11.21
N ASN A 120 4.97 10.23 -11.21
CA ASN A 120 3.82 9.84 -10.40
C ASN A 120 4.10 9.91 -8.89
N ALA A 121 5.28 9.43 -8.44
CA ALA A 121 5.66 9.47 -7.03
C ALA A 121 5.80 10.90 -6.51
N ILE A 122 6.48 11.78 -7.26
CA ILE A 122 6.66 13.19 -6.88
C ILE A 122 5.31 13.93 -6.95
N SER A 123 4.49 13.67 -7.97
CA SER A 123 3.16 14.30 -8.09
C SER A 123 2.26 13.91 -6.92
N THR A 124 2.23 12.62 -6.55
CA THR A 124 1.52 12.14 -5.36
C THR A 124 2.03 12.84 -4.10
N LEU A 125 3.34 12.93 -3.91
CA LEU A 125 3.94 13.59 -2.74
C LEU A 125 3.53 15.07 -2.66
N LEU A 126 3.65 15.80 -3.77
CA LEU A 126 3.35 17.24 -3.82
C LEU A 126 1.85 17.55 -3.71
N THR A 127 0.99 16.61 -4.10
CA THR A 127 -0.47 16.76 -4.01
C THR A 127 -1.06 16.11 -2.76
N THR A 128 -0.25 15.49 -1.91
CA THR A 128 -0.74 14.88 -0.65
C THR A 128 -1.32 15.97 0.26
N ALA A 129 -2.58 15.79 0.66
CA ALA A 129 -3.31 16.69 1.54
C ALA A 129 -3.23 16.25 3.01
N ALA A 130 -3.23 14.93 3.24
CA ALA A 130 -3.07 14.34 4.56
C ALA A 130 -2.41 12.95 4.49
N THR A 131 -1.69 12.60 5.54
CA THR A 131 -0.99 11.31 5.73
C THR A 131 -1.50 10.58 6.96
N ASN A 132 -1.12 9.31 7.12
CA ASN A 132 -1.50 8.48 8.27
C ASN A 132 -3.01 8.48 8.52
N LEU A 133 -3.77 8.33 7.43
CA LEU A 133 -5.22 8.31 7.41
C LEU A 133 -5.70 6.97 7.97
N LEU A 134 -6.34 7.00 9.13
CA LEU A 134 -6.87 5.84 9.82
C LEU A 134 -8.37 6.03 10.07
N ILE A 135 -9.15 4.97 9.87
CA ILE A 135 -10.51 4.89 10.42
C ILE A 135 -10.44 4.04 11.67
N HIS A 136 -10.72 4.65 12.81
CA HIS A 136 -10.92 3.94 14.06
C HIS A 136 -12.38 3.52 14.17
N ASP A 137 -12.59 2.22 14.00
CA ASP A 137 -13.84 1.51 14.32
C ASP A 137 -13.81 1.12 15.80
N GLN A 138 -14.68 1.73 16.59
CA GLN A 138 -14.75 1.49 18.03
C GLN A 138 -15.48 0.19 18.37
N ASP A 139 -16.19 -0.41 17.40
CA ASP A 139 -17.12 -1.53 17.62
C ASP A 139 -16.64 -2.80 16.92
N VAL A 140 -15.61 -3.39 17.52
CA VAL A 140 -14.81 -4.53 17.05
C VAL A 140 -15.60 -5.80 16.67
N GLN A 141 -16.85 -5.96 17.09
CA GLN A 141 -17.47 -7.29 17.14
C GLN A 141 -18.16 -7.76 15.85
N ASN A 142 -18.41 -6.90 14.85
CA ASN A 142 -19.48 -7.21 13.88
C ASN A 142 -19.20 -6.88 12.39
N SER A 143 -17.94 -6.80 11.98
CA SER A 143 -17.57 -6.38 10.62
C SER A 143 -16.36 -7.17 10.08
N ASP A 144 -16.57 -7.91 8.98
CA ASP A 144 -15.50 -8.67 8.30
C ASP A 144 -14.96 -7.90 7.09
N TYR A 145 -14.18 -6.85 7.37
CA TYR A 145 -13.48 -6.06 6.35
C TYR A 145 -11.96 -6.25 6.38
N THR A 146 -11.45 -7.08 7.30
CA THR A 146 -10.00 -7.36 7.45
C THR A 146 -9.43 -8.06 6.23
N ARG A 147 -10.28 -8.76 5.46
CA ARG A 147 -9.91 -9.34 4.16
C ARG A 147 -9.66 -8.30 3.06
N TRP A 148 -10.22 -7.09 3.21
CA TRP A 148 -10.15 -6.02 2.20
C TRP A 148 -9.17 -4.91 2.55
N TYR A 149 -8.94 -4.66 3.84
CA TYR A 149 -8.10 -3.56 4.29
C TYR A 149 -7.00 -4.03 5.23
N SER A 150 -5.90 -3.27 5.26
CA SER A 150 -4.89 -3.41 6.32
C SER A 150 -5.50 -2.89 7.62
N THR A 151 -5.53 -3.73 8.65
CA THR A 151 -6.13 -3.40 9.94
C THR A 151 -5.20 -3.73 11.09
N HIS A 152 -5.20 -2.91 12.14
CA HIS A 152 -4.59 -3.25 13.42
C HIS A 152 -5.61 -3.14 14.54
N LYS A 153 -5.70 -4.21 15.35
CA LYS A 153 -6.66 -4.31 16.45
C LYS A 153 -6.00 -3.94 17.77
N THR A 154 -6.72 -3.17 18.58
CA THR A 154 -6.29 -2.73 19.91
C THR A 154 -7.39 -2.99 20.94
N LYS A 155 -7.16 -2.64 22.20
CA LYS A 155 -8.20 -2.65 23.23
C LYS A 155 -9.31 -1.62 22.97
N GLU A 156 -9.02 -0.57 22.20
CA GLU A 156 -9.91 0.56 21.94
C GLU A 156 -10.74 0.40 20.67
N GLY A 157 -10.45 -0.61 19.85
CA GLY A 157 -11.07 -0.72 18.53
C GLY A 157 -10.18 -1.37 17.48
N THR A 158 -10.71 -1.42 16.27
CA THR A 158 -9.98 -1.77 15.06
C THR A 158 -9.65 -0.50 14.28
N TYR A 159 -8.42 -0.38 13.84
CA TYR A 159 -7.97 0.74 13.02
C TYR A 159 -7.72 0.26 11.60
N ILE A 160 -8.42 0.83 10.64
CA ILE A 160 -8.27 0.57 9.21
C ILE A 160 -7.28 1.59 8.64
N ASP A 161 -6.19 1.11 8.05
CA ASP A 161 -5.18 1.96 7.42
C ASP A 161 -5.57 2.28 5.97
N LEU A 162 -5.71 3.57 5.68
CA LEU A 162 -6.06 4.11 4.37
C LEU A 162 -4.91 4.85 3.69
N GLY A 163 -3.76 4.93 4.34
CA GLY A 163 -2.57 5.55 3.82
C GLY A 163 -2.60 7.08 3.83
N SER A 164 -2.37 7.70 2.67
CA SER A 164 -2.45 9.14 2.45
C SER A 164 -3.54 9.49 1.45
N ILE A 165 -4.05 10.72 1.50
CA ILE A 165 -5.03 11.26 0.55
C ILE A 165 -4.44 12.47 -0.15
N THR A 166 -4.70 12.60 -1.45
CA THR A 166 -4.24 13.69 -2.31
C THR A 166 -5.37 14.63 -2.68
N TYR A 167 -5.05 15.88 -3.01
CA TYR A 167 -6.01 16.83 -3.53
C TYR A 167 -6.61 16.31 -4.85
N GLY A 168 -7.94 16.39 -4.98
CA GLY A 168 -8.66 15.96 -6.17
C GLY A 168 -8.95 14.45 -6.23
N GLN A 169 -8.55 13.66 -5.24
CA GLN A 169 -8.89 12.23 -5.15
C GLN A 169 -9.76 11.94 -3.93
N SER A 170 -10.87 11.21 -4.13
CA SER A 170 -11.68 10.66 -3.05
C SER A 170 -11.12 9.31 -2.60
N LYS A 171 -11.42 8.94 -1.34
CA LYS A 171 -11.26 7.56 -0.85
C LYS A 171 -12.60 7.06 -0.36
N ASP A 172 -13.08 6.03 -1.03
CA ASP A 172 -14.34 5.37 -0.71
C ASP A 172 -14.09 4.06 0.03
N LEU A 173 -14.75 3.91 1.18
CA LEU A 173 -14.66 2.72 2.02
C LEU A 173 -16.00 1.97 2.00
N LEU A 174 -15.91 0.66 1.79
CA LEU A 174 -17.01 -0.26 2.00
C LEU A 174 -16.79 -1.01 3.31
N ILE A 175 -17.68 -0.81 4.29
CA ILE A 175 -17.65 -1.47 5.59
C ILE A 175 -18.92 -2.33 5.69
N PRO A 176 -18.81 -3.67 5.71
CA PRO A 176 -19.94 -4.54 5.96
C PRO A 176 -20.32 -4.46 7.45
N ILE A 177 -21.56 -4.06 7.72
CA ILE A 177 -22.10 -3.89 9.07
C ILE A 177 -23.40 -4.67 9.16
N SER A 178 -23.58 -5.43 10.24
CA SER A 178 -24.88 -6.04 10.55
C SER A 178 -25.91 -4.96 10.87
N SER A 179 -27.07 -5.01 10.19
CA SER A 179 -28.14 -4.01 10.33
C SER A 179 -28.63 -3.83 11.77
N LYS A 180 -28.45 -4.82 12.64
CA LYS A 180 -28.81 -4.77 14.06
C LYS A 180 -27.98 -3.74 14.84
N PHE A 181 -26.75 -3.48 14.43
CA PHE A 181 -25.78 -2.67 15.17
C PHE A 181 -25.49 -1.32 14.51
N ILE A 182 -26.18 -0.96 13.43
CA ILE A 182 -25.89 0.26 12.65
C ILE A 182 -25.98 1.54 13.50
N LYS A 183 -26.84 1.56 14.52
CA LYS A 183 -27.01 2.71 15.43
C LYS A 183 -25.91 2.83 16.48
N GLU A 184 -25.20 1.73 16.72
CA GLU A 184 -24.15 1.63 17.75
C GLU A 184 -22.79 1.98 17.14
N CYS A 185 -22.59 1.70 15.85
CA CYS A 185 -21.31 1.93 15.15
C CYS A 185 -20.82 3.38 15.25
N ARG A 186 -19.62 3.54 15.82
CA ARG A 186 -18.87 4.80 15.85
C ARG A 186 -17.57 4.70 15.06
N PHE A 187 -17.40 5.60 14.10
CA PHE A 187 -16.17 5.74 13.33
C PHE A 187 -15.49 7.08 13.60
N THR A 188 -14.16 7.07 13.73
CA THR A 188 -13.35 8.29 13.81
C THR A 188 -12.29 8.28 12.71
N LEU A 189 -12.31 9.29 11.84
CA LEU A 189 -11.18 9.57 10.96
C LEU A 189 -10.06 10.19 11.77
N ILE A 190 -8.86 9.62 11.71
CA ILE A 190 -7.65 10.16 12.31
C ILE A 190 -6.66 10.38 11.17
N TYR A 191 -6.01 11.54 11.13
CA TYR A 191 -5.02 11.85 10.10
C TYR A 191 -4.00 12.88 10.56
N GLN A 192 -2.93 13.02 9.80
CA GLN A 192 -2.00 14.14 9.89
C GLN A 192 -2.22 15.06 8.70
N ASN A 193 -2.47 16.34 8.95
CA ASN A 193 -2.63 17.31 7.86
C ASN A 193 -1.27 17.61 7.19
N ALA A 194 -1.27 18.44 6.14
CA ALA A 194 -0.05 18.83 5.43
C ALA A 194 1.06 19.47 6.30
N LYS A 195 0.74 19.89 7.54
CA LYS A 195 1.68 20.42 8.53
C LYS A 195 2.13 19.37 9.56
N ASN A 196 1.84 18.09 9.32
CA ASN A 196 2.05 16.96 10.23
C ASN A 196 1.31 17.08 11.58
N ILE A 197 0.25 17.88 11.65
CA ILE A 197 -0.55 18.03 12.87
C ILE A 197 -1.63 16.96 12.87
N LYS A 198 -1.67 16.14 13.93
CA LYS A 198 -2.73 15.14 14.14
C LYS A 198 -4.09 15.82 14.27
N LYS A 199 -5.07 15.31 13.55
CA LYS A 199 -6.47 15.73 13.54
C LYS A 199 -7.36 14.50 13.64
N SER A 200 -8.57 14.71 14.15
CA SER A 200 -9.61 13.69 14.18
C SER A 200 -10.96 14.28 13.83
N ILE A 201 -11.80 13.46 13.20
CA ILE A 201 -13.18 13.79 12.83
C ILE A 201 -14.04 12.57 13.20
N ASN A 202 -15.06 12.79 14.03
CA ASN A 202 -16.00 11.73 14.39
C ASN A 202 -17.13 11.71 13.36
N PHE A 203 -17.54 10.52 12.93
CA PHE A 203 -18.70 10.33 12.07
C PHE A 203 -19.89 9.86 12.90
N ASP A 204 -21.07 10.43 12.62
CA ASP A 204 -22.34 9.92 13.12
C ASP A 204 -23.15 9.38 11.93
N LEU A 205 -23.16 8.06 11.77
CA LEU A 205 -23.81 7.40 10.65
C LEU A 205 -25.28 7.79 10.48
N MET A 206 -25.98 8.12 11.57
CA MET A 206 -27.40 8.46 11.52
C MET A 206 -27.65 9.85 10.94
N ASN A 207 -26.70 10.77 11.10
CA ASN A 207 -26.83 12.15 10.62
C ASN A 207 -26.47 12.29 9.14
N ASP A 208 -25.66 11.36 8.61
CA ASP A 208 -25.10 11.42 7.26
C ASP A 208 -25.70 10.36 6.30
N LEU A 209 -26.91 9.86 6.60
CA LEU A 209 -27.57 8.85 5.76
C LEU A 209 -27.95 9.43 4.38
N GLN A 210 -27.50 8.75 3.33
CA GLN A 210 -27.83 9.07 1.94
C GLN A 210 -28.42 7.86 1.23
N GLN A 211 -29.16 8.11 0.15
CA GLN A 211 -29.69 7.04 -0.70
C GLN A 211 -28.53 6.23 -1.30
N ALA A 212 -28.59 4.92 -1.16
CA ALA A 212 -27.55 4.02 -1.65
C ALA A 212 -27.46 4.04 -3.18
N ASN A 213 -26.26 4.32 -3.71
CA ASN A 213 -25.95 4.09 -5.12
C ASN A 213 -25.49 2.64 -5.31
N LEU A 214 -26.42 1.76 -5.67
CA LEU A 214 -26.16 0.32 -5.80
C LEU A 214 -25.06 0.02 -6.82
N ASN A 215 -25.03 0.73 -7.94
CA ASN A 215 -24.01 0.53 -8.99
C ASN A 215 -22.61 0.87 -8.45
N LEU A 216 -22.49 1.98 -7.70
CA LEU A 216 -21.23 2.37 -7.07
C LEU A 216 -20.79 1.36 -6.00
N ILE A 217 -21.71 0.88 -5.17
CA ILE A 217 -21.42 -0.14 -4.15
C ILE A 217 -20.93 -1.44 -4.80
N ILE A 218 -21.62 -1.90 -5.85
CA ILE A 218 -21.22 -3.10 -6.62
C ILE A 218 -19.82 -2.90 -7.20
N ARG A 219 -19.55 -1.72 -7.78
CA ARG A 219 -18.22 -1.37 -8.32
C ARG A 219 -17.12 -1.48 -7.26
N HIS A 220 -17.31 -0.86 -6.09
CA HIS A 220 -16.30 -0.92 -5.03
C HIS A 220 -16.16 -2.32 -4.45
N LYS A 221 -17.27 -3.06 -4.28
CA LYS A 221 -17.22 -4.45 -3.83
C LYS A 221 -16.40 -5.31 -4.79
N MET A 222 -16.68 -5.25 -6.09
CA MET A 222 -15.92 -6.01 -7.10
C MET A 222 -14.44 -5.64 -7.12
N ARG A 223 -14.11 -4.35 -7.01
CA ARG A 223 -12.71 -3.89 -6.90
C ARG A 223 -12.01 -4.48 -5.68
N LEU A 224 -12.66 -4.50 -4.52
CA LEU A 224 -12.09 -5.03 -3.28
C LEU A 224 -11.92 -6.55 -3.33
N GLU A 225 -12.92 -7.28 -3.86
CA GLU A 225 -12.81 -8.73 -4.07
C GLU A 225 -11.71 -9.07 -5.08
N PHE A 226 -11.61 -8.33 -6.19
CA PHE A 226 -10.53 -8.52 -7.18
C PHE A 226 -9.15 -8.40 -6.52
N VAL A 227 -8.92 -7.33 -5.76
CA VAL A 227 -7.65 -7.14 -5.04
C VAL A 227 -7.41 -8.28 -4.05
N HIS A 228 -8.42 -8.70 -3.29
CA HIS A 228 -8.31 -9.80 -2.36
C HIS A 228 -7.89 -11.11 -3.06
N TYR A 229 -8.62 -11.54 -4.08
CA TYR A 229 -8.32 -12.78 -4.79
C TYR A 229 -6.97 -12.76 -5.50
N VAL A 230 -6.59 -11.64 -6.13
CA VAL A 230 -5.26 -11.49 -6.74
C VAL A 230 -4.16 -11.59 -5.68
N ARG A 231 -4.30 -10.90 -4.55
CA ARG A 231 -3.31 -10.93 -3.47
C ARG A 231 -3.17 -12.33 -2.89
N THR A 232 -4.29 -12.98 -2.55
CA THR A 232 -4.32 -14.35 -2.05
C THR A 232 -3.66 -15.31 -3.03
N ALA A 233 -3.93 -15.17 -4.34
CA ALA A 233 -3.31 -16.02 -5.34
C ALA A 233 -1.80 -15.82 -5.43
N LEU A 234 -1.33 -14.57 -5.44
CA LEU A 234 0.10 -14.26 -5.46
C LEU A 234 0.83 -14.76 -4.20
N GLU A 235 0.22 -14.60 -3.03
CA GLU A 235 0.76 -15.10 -1.75
C GLU A 235 0.90 -16.63 -1.75
N ASN A 236 -0.13 -17.35 -2.22
CA ASN A 236 -0.09 -18.81 -2.32
C ASN A 236 0.93 -19.29 -3.37
N MET A 237 1.03 -18.63 -4.53
CA MET A 237 2.04 -18.98 -5.53
C MET A 237 3.47 -18.78 -5.00
N LYS A 238 3.69 -17.78 -4.15
CA LYS A 238 4.97 -17.58 -3.46
C LYS A 238 5.24 -18.68 -2.42
N SER A 239 4.25 -19.06 -1.60
CA SER A 239 4.42 -20.10 -0.58
C SER A 239 4.75 -21.46 -1.21
N ILE A 240 4.11 -21.80 -2.34
CA ILE A 240 4.37 -23.00 -3.13
C ILE A 240 5.84 -23.09 -3.56
N LYS A 241 6.42 -21.98 -4.06
CA LYS A 241 7.85 -21.93 -4.44
C LYS A 241 8.78 -22.23 -3.26
N THR A 242 8.36 -21.89 -2.04
CA THR A 242 9.17 -22.09 -0.81
C THR A 242 8.96 -23.44 -0.13
N ASN A 243 7.83 -24.14 -0.36
CA ASN A 243 7.52 -25.42 0.29
C ASN A 243 6.70 -26.36 -0.65
N PRO A 244 7.37 -27.19 -1.48
CA PRO A 244 6.72 -27.94 -2.56
C PRO A 244 5.78 -29.08 -2.11
N GLU A 245 5.98 -29.66 -0.92
CA GLU A 245 5.32 -30.92 -0.52
C GLU A 245 3.80 -30.78 -0.24
N HIS A 246 3.28 -29.56 -0.11
CA HIS A 246 1.85 -29.27 0.11
C HIS A 246 1.19 -28.47 -1.05
N SER A 247 1.88 -28.35 -2.18
CA SER A 247 1.63 -27.29 -3.17
C SER A 247 0.47 -27.53 -4.13
N GLU A 248 0.21 -28.77 -4.54
CA GLU A 248 -0.71 -29.03 -5.65
C GLU A 248 -2.17 -28.81 -5.27
N LYS A 249 -2.61 -29.33 -4.11
CA LYS A 249 -3.97 -29.09 -3.58
C LYS A 249 -4.24 -27.62 -3.28
N GLN A 250 -3.26 -26.89 -2.75
CA GLN A 250 -3.39 -25.46 -2.48
C GLN A 250 -3.50 -24.65 -3.77
N ARG A 251 -2.70 -25.01 -4.79
CA ARG A 251 -2.79 -24.41 -6.11
C ARG A 251 -4.16 -24.63 -6.74
N ASP A 252 -4.66 -25.87 -6.72
CA ASP A 252 -5.96 -26.21 -7.28
C ASP A 252 -7.09 -25.45 -6.57
N GLN A 253 -7.02 -25.35 -5.24
CA GLN A 253 -7.98 -24.58 -4.46
C GLN A 253 -8.01 -23.11 -4.89
N VAL A 254 -6.86 -22.45 -4.96
CA VAL A 254 -6.75 -21.04 -5.36
C VAL A 254 -7.25 -20.82 -6.79
N MET A 255 -6.91 -21.72 -7.71
CA MET A 255 -7.37 -21.63 -9.10
C MET A 255 -8.89 -21.83 -9.19
N ASN A 256 -9.46 -22.73 -8.40
CA ASN A 256 -10.91 -22.94 -8.33
C ASN A 256 -11.63 -21.69 -7.77
N GLU A 257 -11.11 -21.10 -6.69
CA GLU A 257 -11.65 -19.87 -6.10
C GLU A 257 -11.59 -18.69 -7.08
N LEU A 258 -10.46 -18.52 -7.80
CA LEU A 258 -10.33 -17.50 -8.85
C LEU A 258 -11.31 -17.75 -10.01
N GLN A 259 -11.52 -19.00 -10.38
CA GLN A 259 -12.43 -19.36 -11.46
C GLN A 259 -13.89 -19.11 -11.05
N GLU A 260 -14.28 -19.43 -9.82
CA GLU A 260 -15.60 -19.09 -9.28
C GLU A 260 -15.82 -17.57 -9.23
N PHE A 261 -14.82 -16.83 -8.75
CA PHE A 261 -14.86 -15.37 -8.72
C PHE A 261 -15.00 -14.78 -10.12
N LYS A 262 -14.28 -15.31 -11.11
CA LYS A 262 -14.38 -14.91 -12.52
C LYS A 262 -15.77 -15.13 -13.09
N GLU A 263 -16.42 -16.27 -12.82
CA GLU A 263 -17.79 -16.52 -13.28
C GLU A 263 -18.79 -15.57 -12.61
N ASN A 264 -18.62 -15.27 -11.33
CA ASN A 264 -19.42 -14.27 -10.62
C ASN A 264 -19.24 -12.87 -11.26
N MET A 265 -18.00 -12.45 -11.53
CA MET A 265 -17.72 -11.18 -12.21
C MET A 265 -18.39 -11.08 -13.58
N LYS A 266 -18.38 -12.14 -14.39
CA LYS A 266 -19.05 -12.16 -15.71
C LYS A 266 -20.56 -11.88 -15.59
N LEU A 267 -21.23 -12.51 -14.63
CA LEU A 267 -22.67 -12.31 -14.39
C LEU A 267 -22.99 -10.86 -14.02
N ILE A 268 -22.10 -10.23 -13.24
CA ILE A 268 -22.27 -8.85 -12.77
C ILE A 268 -21.88 -7.83 -13.86
N ALA A 269 -20.82 -8.08 -14.63
CA ALA A 269 -20.31 -7.20 -15.68
C ALA A 269 -21.35 -6.94 -16.77
N ASN A 270 -22.14 -7.95 -17.11
CA ASN A 270 -23.25 -7.82 -18.07
C ASN A 270 -24.33 -6.81 -17.64
N LYS A 271 -24.38 -6.46 -16.34
CA LYS A 271 -25.40 -5.58 -15.75
C LYS A 271 -24.87 -4.24 -15.24
N ASN A 272 -23.56 -4.05 -15.09
CA ASN A 272 -23.00 -2.97 -14.25
C ASN A 272 -21.86 -2.15 -14.88
N GLY A 273 -21.88 -1.95 -16.21
CA GLY A 273 -21.03 -0.98 -16.90
C GLY A 273 -19.59 -1.43 -17.16
N ASP A 274 -18.83 -0.58 -17.85
CA ASP A 274 -17.55 -0.96 -18.47
C ASP A 274 -16.41 -1.18 -17.47
N PHE A 275 -16.42 -0.51 -16.31
CA PHE A 275 -15.37 -0.68 -15.29
C PHE A 275 -15.20 -2.14 -14.82
N ILE A 276 -16.30 -2.89 -14.64
CA ILE A 276 -16.23 -4.28 -14.20
C ILE A 276 -15.78 -5.18 -15.36
N LYS A 277 -16.11 -4.82 -16.61
CA LYS A 277 -15.59 -5.52 -17.79
C LYS A 277 -14.08 -5.33 -17.92
N ASP A 278 -13.57 -4.13 -17.63
CA ASP A 278 -12.13 -3.85 -17.66
C ASP A 278 -11.39 -4.65 -16.58
N LEU A 279 -11.90 -4.67 -15.34
CA LEU A 279 -11.34 -5.53 -14.28
C LEU A 279 -11.38 -7.02 -14.65
N LEU A 280 -12.45 -7.47 -15.31
CA LEU A 280 -12.55 -8.84 -15.79
C LEU A 280 -11.53 -9.11 -16.90
N ALA A 281 -11.31 -8.16 -17.81
CA ALA A 281 -10.28 -8.27 -18.85
C ALA A 281 -8.89 -8.43 -18.22
N ASP A 282 -8.55 -7.61 -17.22
CA ASP A 282 -7.29 -7.71 -16.46
C ASP A 282 -7.16 -9.07 -15.75
N LEU A 283 -8.25 -9.56 -15.13
CA LEU A 283 -8.29 -10.88 -14.48
C LEU A 283 -7.98 -12.00 -15.49
N THR A 284 -8.55 -11.92 -16.68
CA THR A 284 -8.39 -12.94 -17.74
C THR A 284 -7.12 -12.82 -18.57
N GLY A 285 -6.49 -11.64 -18.55
CA GLY A 285 -5.26 -11.35 -19.27
C GLY A 285 -4.06 -11.38 -18.33
N GLN A 286 -3.67 -10.22 -17.84
CA GLN A 286 -2.40 -10.01 -17.11
C GLN A 286 -2.32 -10.85 -15.83
N VAL A 287 -3.39 -10.91 -15.04
CA VAL A 287 -3.40 -11.68 -13.79
C VAL A 287 -3.27 -13.18 -14.08
N GLN A 288 -4.06 -13.69 -15.02
CA GLN A 288 -4.01 -15.10 -15.39
C GLN A 288 -2.65 -15.49 -15.98
N GLU A 289 -2.01 -14.62 -16.78
CA GLU A 289 -0.65 -14.84 -17.28
C GLU A 289 0.37 -14.89 -16.14
N ALA A 290 0.30 -13.94 -15.20
CA ALA A 290 1.23 -13.86 -14.06
C ALA A 290 1.13 -15.09 -13.14
N ILE A 291 -0.07 -15.62 -12.92
CA ILE A 291 -0.31 -16.82 -12.10
C ILE A 291 -0.02 -18.10 -12.92
N GLY A 292 -0.21 -18.07 -14.24
CA GLY A 292 -0.04 -19.22 -15.13
C GLY A 292 1.43 -19.56 -15.44
N LYS A 293 2.34 -18.58 -15.38
CA LYS A 293 3.77 -18.80 -15.64
C LYS A 293 4.39 -19.74 -14.60
N GLN A 294 4.67 -20.97 -15.04
CA GLN A 294 5.67 -21.82 -14.40
C GLN A 294 7.04 -21.24 -14.77
N GLU A 295 7.68 -20.55 -13.83
CA GLU A 295 9.13 -20.33 -13.86
C GLU A 295 9.81 -21.44 -13.05
#